data_AF-A0AAW7YTA3-F1
#
_entry.id   AF-A0AAW7YTA3-F1
#
_cell.length_a   1.000
_cell.length_b   1.000
_cell.length_c   1.000
_cell.angle_alpha   90.00
_cell.angle_beta   90.00
_cell.angle_gamma   90.00
#
_symmetry.space_group_name_H-M   'P 1'
#
loop_
_entity.id
_entity.type
_entity.pdbx_description
1 polymer ?
#
loop_
_entity_poly.entity_id
_entity_poly.type
_entity_poly.pdbx_seq_one_letter_code
_entity_poly.pdbx_strand_id
1 'polypeptide(L)'
;VLLRLEGPDNGRAVFEKNGIAYGSCWDERIAGTNGISMALSEGKAFTVRGKDDSFSLLHPFSCTAVPLFDAENQLIGVVNFSML
;
A
#
# COMPACT_ATOMS: atom_id res chain seq x y z
N VAL A 1 3.32 -4.30 7.45
CA VAL A 1 2.35 -5.43 7.43
C VAL A 1 0.95 -4.86 7.32
N LEU A 2 0.05 -5.46 6.52
CA LEU A 2 -1.33 -5.01 6.40
C LEU A 2 -2.14 -5.44 7.63
N LEU A 3 -2.63 -4.47 8.39
CA LEU A 3 -3.35 -4.69 9.65
C LEU A 3 -4.86 -4.48 9.54
N ARG A 4 -5.33 -3.83 8.48
CA ARG A 4 -6.75 -3.54 8.27
C ARG A 4 -7.01 -3.34 6.78
N LEU A 5 -8.11 -3.89 6.29
CA LEU A 5 -8.59 -3.72 4.93
C LEU A 5 -10.07 -3.34 4.99
N GLU A 6 -10.42 -2.22 4.35
CA GLU A 6 -11.78 -1.70 4.27
C GLU A 6 -12.16 -1.57 2.80
N GLY A 7 -13.36 -2.03 2.44
CA GLY A 7 -13.84 -2.01 1.06
C GLY A 7 -15.07 -2.89 0.87
N PRO A 8 -15.71 -2.83 -0.31
CA PRO A 8 -16.89 -3.64 -0.59
C PRO A 8 -16.54 -5.13 -0.71
N ASP A 9 -17.41 -5.99 -0.18
CA ASP A 9 -17.18 -7.44 -0.10
C ASP A 9 -16.92 -8.10 -1.46
N ASN A 10 -17.52 -7.58 -2.52
CA ASN A 10 -17.43 -8.12 -3.88
C ASN A 10 -16.03 -7.94 -4.53
N GLY A 11 -15.19 -7.04 -4.02
CA GLY A 11 -13.85 -6.77 -4.56
C GLY A 11 -12.74 -7.55 -3.85
N ARG A 12 -13.01 -8.07 -2.65
CA ARG A 12 -11.97 -8.56 -1.74
C ARG A 12 -11.12 -9.69 -2.33
N ALA A 13 -11.74 -10.65 -3.02
CA ALA A 13 -11.03 -11.77 -3.63
C ALA A 13 -10.01 -11.34 -4.70
N VAL A 14 -10.29 -10.24 -5.43
CA VAL A 14 -9.36 -9.69 -6.42
C VAL A 14 -8.14 -9.09 -5.72
N PHE A 15 -8.34 -8.33 -4.65
CA PHE A 15 -7.26 -7.74 -3.86
C PHE A 15 -6.38 -8.82 -3.20
N GLU A 16 -6.99 -9.81 -2.56
CA GLU A 16 -6.27 -10.90 -1.89
C GLU A 16 -5.45 -11.74 -2.87
N LYS A 17 -5.99 -12.04 -4.06
CA LYS A 17 -5.25 -12.75 -5.12
C LYS A 17 -4.01 -11.98 -5.60
N ASN A 18 -4.00 -10.65 -5.48
CA ASN A 18 -2.87 -9.79 -5.83
C ASN A 18 -1.96 -9.45 -4.62
N GLY A 19 -2.14 -10.12 -3.47
CA GLY A 19 -1.28 -9.94 -2.28
C GLY A 19 -1.75 -8.84 -1.32
N ILE A 20 -2.86 -8.15 -1.62
CA ILE A 20 -3.50 -7.19 -0.71
C ILE A 20 -4.41 -8.00 0.23
N ALA A 21 -3.79 -8.65 1.20
CA ALA A 21 -4.42 -9.53 2.17
C ALA A 21 -3.95 -9.21 3.59
N TYR A 22 -4.76 -9.55 4.59
CA TYR A 22 -4.40 -9.37 5.99
C TYR A 22 -3.08 -10.08 6.32
N GLY A 23 -2.16 -9.39 7.00
CA GLY A 23 -0.85 -9.92 7.34
C GLY A 23 0.20 -9.82 6.22
N SER A 24 -0.13 -9.34 5.02
CA SER A 24 0.87 -9.20 3.95
C SER A 24 1.93 -8.14 4.30
N CYS A 25 3.19 -8.41 3.93
CA CYS A 25 4.30 -7.51 4.19
C CYS A 25 4.66 -6.70 2.95
N TRP A 26 4.73 -5.38 3.12
CA TRP A 26 4.97 -4.39 2.06
C TRP A 26 6.32 -3.70 2.19
N ASP A 27 7.23 -4.30 2.97
CA ASP A 27 8.61 -3.87 3.03
C ASP A 27 9.26 -4.01 1.65
N GLU A 28 10.05 -3.02 1.24
CA GLU A 28 10.67 -3.00 -0.09
C GLU A 28 11.54 -4.23 -0.38
N ARG A 29 12.17 -4.81 0.65
CA ARG A 29 12.99 -6.03 0.52
C ARG A 29 12.16 -7.28 0.22
N ILE A 30 10.85 -7.23 0.47
CA ILE A 30 9.91 -8.35 0.33
C ILE A 30 9.00 -8.16 -0.88
N ALA A 31 8.44 -6.95 -1.05
CA ALA A 31 7.44 -6.62 -2.05
C ALA A 31 7.97 -5.74 -3.19
N GLY A 32 9.29 -5.47 -3.24
CA GLY A 32 9.88 -4.53 -4.18
C GLY A 32 9.50 -3.07 -3.86
N THR A 33 10.05 -2.13 -4.64
CA THR A 33 9.75 -0.71 -4.49
C THR A 33 8.26 -0.46 -4.73
N ASN A 34 7.56 0.06 -3.72
CA ASN A 34 6.12 0.26 -3.76
C ASN A 34 5.72 1.56 -3.02
N GLY A 35 4.51 2.06 -3.30
CA GLY A 35 4.06 3.33 -2.70
C GLY A 35 4.02 3.31 -1.16
N ILE A 36 3.76 2.17 -0.53
CA ILE A 36 3.74 2.04 0.93
C ILE A 36 5.15 2.13 1.49
N SER A 37 6.13 1.44 0.90
CA SER A 37 7.54 1.51 1.34
C SER A 37 8.12 2.92 1.17
N MET A 38 7.78 3.59 0.07
CA MET A 38 8.18 4.98 -0.17
C MET A 38 7.58 5.94 0.86
N ALA A 39 6.28 5.80 1.15
CA ALA A 39 5.61 6.63 2.15
C ALA A 39 6.20 6.43 3.56
N LEU A 40 6.57 5.19 3.91
CA LEU A 40 7.25 4.87 5.16
C LEU A 40 8.67 5.48 5.22
N SER A 41 9.45 5.39 4.15
CA SER A 41 10.84 5.88 4.12
C SER A 41 10.91 7.40 4.15
N GLU A 42 10.08 8.07 3.34
CA GLU A 42 10.20 9.51 3.10
C GLU A 42 9.29 10.36 3.99
N GLY A 43 8.37 9.73 4.74
CA GLY A 43 7.41 10.42 5.59
C GLY A 43 6.49 11.37 4.81
N LYS A 44 6.21 11.06 3.54
CA LYS A 44 5.38 11.88 2.63
C LYS A 44 4.39 11.01 1.85
N ALA A 45 3.36 11.63 1.31
CA ALA A 45 2.38 10.93 0.48
C ALA A 45 2.97 10.62 -0.92
N PHE A 46 2.70 9.41 -1.41
CA PHE A 46 3.09 8.96 -2.76
C PHE A 46 1.88 8.45 -3.50
N THR A 47 1.79 8.77 -4.80
CA THR A 47 0.83 8.17 -5.70
C THR A 47 1.57 7.40 -6.77
N VAL A 48 1.29 6.11 -6.84
CA VAL A 48 1.80 5.22 -7.88
C VAL A 48 0.67 4.95 -8.85
N ARG A 49 0.91 5.17 -10.14
CA ARG A 49 -0.04 4.86 -11.21
C ARG A 49 0.45 3.58 -11.87
N GLY A 50 -0.44 2.63 -12.13
CA GLY A 50 -0.09 1.24 -12.48
C GLY A 50 1.19 0.98 -13.28
N LYS A 51 1.48 1.72 -14.35
CA LYS A 51 2.70 1.51 -15.16
C LYS A 51 4.02 1.90 -14.49
N ASP A 52 3.94 2.71 -13.43
CA ASP A 52 5.07 3.23 -12.67
C ASP A 52 5.38 2.35 -11.45
N ASP A 53 4.55 1.35 -11.14
CA ASP A 53 4.80 0.41 -10.04
C ASP A 53 5.90 -0.59 -10.44
N SER A 54 6.92 -0.72 -9.60
CA SER A 54 8.00 -1.69 -9.82
C SER A 54 7.58 -3.12 -9.47
N PHE A 55 6.46 -3.27 -8.75
CA PHE A 55 5.85 -4.57 -8.48
C PHE A 55 4.77 -4.89 -9.53
N SER A 56 5.10 -5.78 -10.46
CA SER A 56 4.25 -6.08 -11.63
C SER A 56 2.85 -6.59 -11.32
N LEU A 57 2.64 -7.18 -10.13
CA LEU A 57 1.31 -7.59 -9.65
C LEU A 57 0.37 -6.40 -9.35
N LEU A 58 0.92 -5.20 -9.17
CA LEU A 58 0.15 -3.98 -8.91
C LEU A 58 -0.04 -3.10 -10.14
N HIS A 59 0.45 -3.50 -11.31
CA HIS A 59 0.24 -2.76 -12.56
C HIS A 59 -1.21 -2.43 -12.92
N PRO A 60 -2.23 -3.22 -12.51
CA PRO A 60 -3.62 -2.84 -12.70
C PRO A 60 -4.07 -1.67 -11.82
N PHE A 61 -3.38 -1.39 -10.71
CA PHE A 61 -3.87 -0.50 -9.67
C PHE A 61 -3.22 0.89 -9.74
N SER A 62 -4.03 1.93 -9.49
CA SER A 62 -3.50 3.21 -9.04
C SER A 62 -3.66 3.30 -7.52
N CYS A 63 -2.57 3.62 -6.84
CA CYS A 63 -2.50 3.61 -5.39
C CYS A 63 -2.01 4.96 -4.86
N THR A 64 -2.62 5.44 -3.77
CA THR A 64 -2.11 6.57 -2.99
C THR A 64 -1.84 6.12 -1.57
N ALA A 65 -0.57 6.19 -1.17
CA ALA A 65 -0.09 5.87 0.15
C ALA A 65 0.21 7.15 0.92
N VAL A 66 -0.33 7.28 2.13
CA VAL A 66 -0.21 8.45 3.00
C VAL A 66 0.34 8.01 4.36
N PRO A 67 1.45 8.59 4.84
CA PRO A 67 2.00 8.28 6.16
C PRO A 67 1.05 8.71 7.27
N LEU A 68 0.99 7.91 8.33
CA LEU A 68 0.27 8.22 9.56
C LEU A 68 1.27 8.60 10.64
N PHE A 69 0.99 9.73 11.31
CA PHE A 69 1.76 10.20 12.45
C PHE A 69 0.90 10.19 13.71
N ASP A 70 1.51 9.90 14.85
CA ASP A 70 0.87 10.07 16.16
C ASP A 70 0.91 11.55 16.63
N ALA A 71 0.43 11.81 17.85
CA ALA A 71 0.38 13.15 18.41
C ALA A 71 1.77 13.75 18.68
N GLU A 72 2.79 12.89 18.81
CA GLU A 72 4.20 13.23 19.00
C GLU A 72 4.97 13.34 17.65
N ASN A 73 4.24 13.33 16.53
CA ASN A 73 4.77 13.41 15.17
C ASN A 73 5.72 12.26 14.81
N GLN A 74 5.54 11.09 15.44
CA GLN A 74 6.25 9.86 15.08
C GLN A 74 5.48 9.11 14.01
N LEU A 75 6.19 8.57 13.03
CA LEU A 75 5.61 7.74 11.98
C LEU A 75 5.17 6.39 12.56
N ILE A 76 3.87 6.10 12.50
CA ILE A 76 3.26 4.89 13.07
C ILE A 76 2.68 3.93 12.03
N GLY A 77 2.62 4.33 10.75
CA GLY A 77 2.12 3.49 9.68
C GLY A 77 1.79 4.24 8.40
N VAL A 78 1.02 3.60 7.53
CA VAL A 78 0.55 4.15 6.25
C VAL A 78 -0.90 3.75 6.01
N VAL A 79 -1.70 4.69 5.52
CA VAL A 79 -2.99 4.41 4.88
C VAL A 79 -2.78 4.37 3.38
N ASN A 80 -3.28 3.34 2.72
CA ASN A 80 -3.20 3.19 1.27
C ASN A 80 -4.59 3.04 0.67
N PHE A 81 -4.87 3.84 -0.36
CA PHE A 81 -6.07 3.72 -1.19
C PHE A 81 -5.69 3.09 -2.52
N SER A 82 -6.30 1.97 -2.86
CA SER A 82 -6.08 1.28 -4.14
C SER A 82 -7.35 1.29 -4.97
N MET A 83 -7.22 1.67 -6.24
CA MET A 83 -8.28 1.62 -7.25
C MET A 83 -7.81 0.73 -8.40
N LEU A 84 -8.66 -0.20 -8.82
CA LEU A 84 -8.47 -1.04 -10.01
C LEU A 84 -8.76 -0.25 -11.29
#